data_AF-A0A420HW40-F1
#
_entry.id   AF-A0A420HW40-F1
#
_cell.length_a   1.000
_cell.length_b   1.000
_cell.length_c   1.000
_cell.angle_alpha   90.00
_cell.angle_beta   90.00
_cell.angle_gamma   90.00
#
_symmetry.space_group_name_H-M   'P 1'
#
loop_
_entity.id
_entity.type
_entity.pdbx_description
1 polymer ?
#
loop_
_entity_poly.entity_id
_entity_poly.type
_entity_poly.pdbx_seq_one_letter_code
_entity_poly.pdbx_strand_id
1 'polypeptide(L)'
;MLENDGKFNANEVLVTRLLLLRSNYIKNFQDRTSNECLNAKYSSAVRNDRDKFYGICIDTGASYHSVAGYDQYMALSKLQNIEINKSTFDCVHATFGKGSASSIGSIDMTIPFGVFTFHILKIDIPFLLSLH
;
A
#
# COMPACT_ATOMS: atom_id res chain seq x y z
N MET A 1 27.82 -17.60 27.32
CA MET A 1 26.83 -16.61 27.78
C MET A 1 26.72 -15.60 26.65
N LEU A 2 25.75 -15.77 25.76
CA LEU A 2 25.52 -14.88 24.62
C LEU A 2 24.39 -13.93 25.02
N GLU A 3 24.73 -12.65 25.18
CA GLU A 3 23.75 -11.58 25.32
C GLU A 3 23.01 -11.44 23.99
N ASN A 4 21.69 -11.62 24.03
CA ASN A 4 20.82 -11.33 22.90
C ASN A 4 20.38 -9.88 23.02
N ASP A 5 21.03 -9.02 22.26
CA ASP A 5 20.70 -7.61 22.13
C ASP A 5 19.31 -7.53 21.50
N GLY A 6 18.28 -7.17 22.30
CA GLY A 6 16.86 -7.17 21.94
C GLY A 6 16.42 -6.17 20.86
N LYS A 7 17.19 -6.02 19.78
CA LYS A 7 16.79 -5.30 18.57
C LYS A 7 16.08 -6.27 17.63
N PHE A 8 14.75 -6.30 17.71
CA PHE A 8 13.95 -6.90 16.65
C PHE A 8 14.26 -6.20 15.33
N ASN A 9 14.69 -6.97 14.33
CA ASN A 9 14.91 -6.49 12.97
C ASN A 9 13.58 -5.92 12.43
N ALA A 10 13.61 -4.79 11.72
CA ALA A 10 12.43 -4.19 11.10
C ALA A 10 11.63 -5.19 10.24
N ASN A 11 12.32 -6.13 9.60
CA ASN A 11 11.71 -7.23 8.85
C ASN A 11 10.92 -8.18 9.76
N GLU A 12 11.42 -8.51 10.95
CA GLU A 12 10.70 -9.34 11.91
C GLU A 12 9.48 -8.62 12.47
N VAL A 13 9.61 -7.33 12.80
CA VAL A 13 8.46 -6.51 13.26
C VAL A 13 7.36 -6.45 12.19
N LEU A 14 7.73 -6.29 10.92
CA LEU A 14 6.79 -6.28 9.80
C LEU A 14 6.13 -7.64 9.58
N VAL A 15 6.92 -8.73 9.60
CA VAL A 15 6.40 -10.09 9.48
C VAL A 15 5.45 -10.41 10.63
N THR A 16 5.81 -10.09 11.88
CA THR A 16 4.93 -10.29 13.04
C THR A 16 3.65 -9.46 12.93
N ARG A 17 3.73 -8.19 12.51
CA ARG A 17 2.53 -7.35 12.28
C ARG A 17 1.67 -7.88 11.14
N LEU A 18 2.25 -8.33 10.03
CA LEU A 18 1.54 -8.93 8.90
C LEU A 18 0.84 -10.24 9.30
N LEU A 19 1.52 -11.09 10.08
CA LEU A 19 0.94 -12.33 10.60
C LEU A 19 -0.20 -12.06 11.59
N LEU A 20 -0.05 -11.05 12.45
CA LEU A 20 -1.12 -10.63 13.37
C LEU A 20 -2.33 -10.08 12.59
N LEU A 21 -2.11 -9.22 11.60
CA LEU A 21 -3.16 -8.70 10.72
C LEU A 21 -3.85 -9.83 9.95
N ARG A 22 -3.10 -10.82 9.45
CA ARG A 22 -3.64 -12.02 8.78
C ARG A 22 -4.51 -12.85 9.74
N SER A 23 -4.04 -13.09 10.96
CA SER A 23 -4.80 -13.85 11.96
C SER A 23 -6.10 -13.14 12.34
N ASN A 24 -6.06 -11.81 12.51
CA ASN A 24 -7.24 -11.01 12.79
C ASN A 24 -8.20 -10.96 11.60
N TYR A 25 -7.69 -10.87 10.36
CA TYR A 25 -8.52 -10.91 9.16
C TYR A 25 -9.23 -12.26 9.01
N ILE A 26 -8.53 -13.38 9.20
CA ILE A 26 -9.12 -14.72 9.10
C ILE A 26 -10.20 -14.93 10.18
N LYS A 27 -9.95 -14.50 11.42
CA LYS A 27 -10.96 -14.55 12.49
C LYS A 27 -12.20 -13.73 12.13
N ASN A 28 -12.00 -12.51 11.63
CA ASN A 28 -13.11 -11.64 11.23
C ASN A 28 -13.83 -12.11 9.95
N PHE A 29 -13.18 -12.91 9.11
CA PHE A 29 -13.79 -13.48 7.90
C PHE A 29 -14.72 -14.66 8.22
N GLN A 30 -14.32 -15.52 9.16
CA GLN A 30 -15.17 -16.62 9.63
C GLN A 30 -16.45 -16.14 10.32
N ASP A 31 -16.42 -14.94 10.91
CA ASP A 31 -17.56 -14.31 11.61
C ASP A 31 -18.54 -13.57 10.65
N ARG A 32 -18.20 -13.42 9.36
CA ARG A 32 -18.98 -12.62 8.38
C ARG A 32 -19.73 -13.44 7.32
N THR A 33 -20.14 -14.66 7.62
CA THR A 33 -20.99 -15.47 6.69
C THR A 33 -22.45 -15.03 6.63
N SER A 34 -22.77 -13.76 6.90
CA SER A 34 -24.07 -13.17 6.57
C SER A 34 -23.93 -11.80 5.91
N ASN A 35 -23.94 -11.81 4.57
CA ASN A 35 -24.64 -10.88 3.68
C ASN A 35 -24.47 -9.35 3.79
N GLU A 36 -23.49 -8.81 4.50
CA GLU A 36 -23.07 -7.44 4.26
C GLU A 36 -21.99 -7.43 3.17
N CYS A 37 -22.42 -7.44 1.90
CA CYS A 37 -21.61 -6.90 0.81
C CYS A 37 -21.10 -5.55 1.28
N LEU A 38 -19.78 -5.47 1.54
CA LEU A 38 -19.11 -4.28 2.01
C LEU A 38 -19.43 -3.16 1.03
N ASN A 39 -20.44 -2.35 1.36
CA ASN A 39 -20.64 -1.01 0.86
C ASN A 39 -19.47 -0.17 1.42
N ALA A 40 -18.26 -0.47 0.98
CA ALA A 40 -17.16 0.47 1.02
C ALA A 40 -17.51 1.54 -0.01
N LYS A 41 -18.45 2.42 0.35
CA LYS A 41 -18.47 3.78 -0.18
C LYS A 41 -17.07 4.31 0.13
N TYR A 42 -16.18 4.27 -0.86
CA TYR A 42 -14.99 5.09 -0.85
C TYR A 42 -15.50 6.52 -0.89
N SER A 43 -15.85 7.06 0.28
CA SER A 43 -16.29 8.43 0.37
C SER A 43 -15.09 9.24 -0.08
N SER A 44 -15.25 10.00 -1.15
CA SER A 44 -14.30 11.02 -1.59
C SER A 44 -13.97 12.08 -0.51
N ALA A 45 -14.49 11.91 0.71
CA ALA A 45 -14.26 12.72 1.89
C ALA A 45 -13.16 12.18 2.82
N VAL A 46 -12.68 10.94 2.66
CA VAL A 46 -11.46 10.47 3.36
C VAL A 46 -10.28 10.87 2.48
N ARG A 47 -9.76 12.08 2.71
CA ARG A 47 -8.47 12.49 2.12
C ARG A 47 -7.43 11.50 2.61
N ASN A 48 -6.58 10.98 1.74
CA ASN A 48 -5.44 10.18 2.19
C ASN A 48 -4.54 11.07 3.03
N ASP A 49 -4.56 10.83 4.33
CA ASP A 49 -3.71 11.49 5.28
C ASP A 49 -2.25 11.00 5.14
N ARG A 50 -1.29 11.93 5.22
CA ARG A 50 0.14 11.64 5.27
C ARG A 50 0.56 10.95 6.56
N ASP A 51 -0.29 10.95 7.58
CA ASP A 51 0.01 10.40 8.89
C ASP A 51 -0.49 8.95 9.07
N LYS A 52 -1.36 8.47 8.19
CA LYS A 52 -1.93 7.13 8.27
C LYS A 52 -1.85 6.39 6.95
N PHE A 53 -1.20 5.23 6.98
CA PHE A 53 -1.22 4.28 5.86
C PHE A 53 -2.52 3.46 5.89
N TYR A 54 -3.31 3.50 4.81
CA TYR A 54 -4.61 2.83 4.73
C TYR A 54 -4.54 1.41 4.14
N GLY A 55 -3.37 0.97 3.66
CA GLY A 55 -3.19 -0.34 3.06
C GLY A 55 -3.20 -0.33 1.53
N ILE A 56 -3.27 -1.52 0.95
CA ILE A 56 -3.23 -1.77 -0.49
C ILE A 56 -4.62 -2.24 -0.92
N CYS A 57 -5.19 -1.58 -1.92
CA CYS A 57 -6.41 -1.98 -2.60
C CYS A 57 -6.04 -2.81 -3.83
N ILE A 58 -6.60 -4.02 -3.95
CA ILE A 58 -6.49 -4.81 -5.18
C ILE A 58 -7.50 -4.22 -6.15
N ASP A 59 -7.01 -3.60 -7.21
CA ASP A 59 -7.84 -2.92 -8.20
C ASP A 59 -7.58 -3.53 -9.58
N THR A 60 -8.45 -4.45 -9.99
CA THR A 60 -8.37 -5.08 -11.33
C THR A 60 -8.76 -4.11 -12.45
N GLY A 61 -9.26 -2.91 -12.11
CA GLY A 61 -9.49 -1.81 -13.05
C GLY A 61 -8.37 -0.75 -13.04
N ALA A 62 -7.34 -0.91 -12.20
CA ALA A 62 -6.16 -0.07 -12.24
C ALA A 62 -5.42 -0.25 -13.58
N SER A 63 -4.57 0.72 -13.92
CA SER A 63 -3.73 0.65 -15.12
C SER A 63 -2.84 -0.61 -15.11
N TYR A 64 -2.13 -0.88 -16.21
CA TYR A 64 -1.11 -1.94 -16.31
C TYR A 64 -0.01 -1.88 -15.23
N HIS A 65 0.00 -0.84 -14.39
CA HIS A 65 1.00 -0.61 -13.36
C HIS A 65 0.33 -0.38 -12.01
N SER A 66 0.95 -0.90 -10.96
CA SER A 66 0.54 -0.56 -9.60
C SER A 66 0.94 0.88 -9.30
N VAL A 67 0.05 1.64 -8.69
CA VAL A 67 0.21 3.08 -8.43
C VAL A 67 -0.11 3.41 -6.99
N ALA A 68 0.48 4.47 -6.47
CA ALA A 68 0.19 4.95 -5.13
C ALA A 68 0.21 6.48 -5.06
N GLY A 69 -0.66 7.05 -4.24
CA GLY A 69 -0.65 8.47 -3.95
C GLY A 69 0.58 8.85 -3.11
N TYR A 70 1.15 10.03 -3.38
CA TYR A 70 2.32 10.54 -2.66
C TYR A 70 2.11 10.61 -1.16
N ASP A 71 0.91 11.00 -0.71
CA ASP A 71 0.63 11.14 0.71
C ASP A 71 0.60 9.79 1.42
N GLN A 72 0.14 8.73 0.74
CA GLN A 72 0.22 7.36 1.25
C GLN A 72 1.63 6.79 1.21
N TYR A 73 2.42 7.13 0.19
CA TYR A 73 3.85 6.85 0.20
C TYR A 73 4.52 7.51 1.42
N MET A 74 4.24 8.77 1.70
CA MET A 74 4.79 9.47 2.88
C MET A 74 4.39 8.79 4.19
N ALA A 75 3.14 8.34 4.30
CA ALA A 75 2.68 7.58 5.46
C ALA A 75 3.42 6.25 5.62
N LEU A 76 3.66 5.53 4.51
CA LEU A 76 4.44 4.29 4.50
C LEU A 76 5.92 4.54 4.83
N SER A 77 6.54 5.59 4.28
CA SER A 77 7.95 5.92 4.50
C SER A 77 8.28 6.25 5.96
N LYS A 78 7.27 6.64 6.75
CA LYS A 78 7.42 6.80 8.21
C LYS A 78 7.51 5.44 8.93
N LEU A 79 6.92 4.40 8.36
CA LEU A 79 6.90 3.03 8.92
C LEU A 79 8.08 2.20 8.40
N GLN A 80 8.50 2.44 7.17
CA GLN A 80 9.54 1.71 6.46
C GLN A 80 10.48 2.73 5.84
N ASN A 81 11.78 2.64 6.07
CA ASN A 81 12.75 3.58 5.48
C ASN A 81 12.92 3.31 3.97
N ILE A 82 11.93 3.71 3.18
CA ILE A 82 11.83 3.49 1.74
C ILE A 82 11.96 4.83 1.05
N GLU A 83 12.92 4.91 0.13
CA GLU A 83 13.15 6.06 -0.72
C GLU A 83 12.54 5.85 -2.11
N ILE A 84 12.04 6.94 -2.70
CA ILE A 84 11.60 6.93 -4.10
C ILE A 84 12.82 6.75 -5.00
N ASN A 85 12.79 5.70 -5.82
CA ASN A 85 13.65 5.60 -6.98
C ASN A 85 13.20 6.63 -8.03
N LYS A 86 14.00 7.68 -8.22
CA LYS A 86 13.72 8.75 -9.18
C LYS A 86 14.12 8.40 -10.62
N SER A 87 14.82 7.29 -10.86
CA SER A 87 15.16 6.89 -12.24
C SER A 87 13.92 6.52 -13.06
N THR A 88 12.81 6.23 -12.39
CA THR A 88 11.50 5.92 -13.00
C THR A 88 10.55 7.12 -13.04
N PHE A 89 11.10 8.34 -12.92
CA PHE A 89 10.34 9.57 -13.12
C PHE A 89 9.68 9.57 -14.50
N ASP A 90 8.41 9.97 -14.54
CA ASP A 90 7.57 10.07 -15.75
C ASP A 90 7.31 8.75 -16.51
N CYS A 91 7.79 7.60 -16.00
CA CYS A 91 7.62 6.30 -16.67
C CYS A 91 6.17 5.82 -16.74
N VAL A 92 5.31 6.19 -15.78
CA VAL A 92 3.90 5.81 -15.76
C VAL A 92 3.03 7.04 -15.81
N HIS A 93 2.13 7.06 -16.78
CA HIS A 93 1.05 8.04 -16.91
C HIS A 93 -0.27 7.33 -16.63
N ALA A 94 -0.92 7.68 -15.53
CA ALA A 94 -2.19 7.09 -15.13
C ALA A 94 -3.33 8.11 -15.30
N THR A 95 -4.45 7.66 -15.87
CA THR A 95 -5.64 8.48 -16.08
C THR A 95 -6.71 8.09 -15.07
N PHE A 96 -7.24 9.06 -14.34
CA PHE A 96 -8.29 8.90 -13.35
C PHE A 96 -9.45 9.82 -13.69
N GLY A 97 -10.58 9.27 -14.11
CA GLY A 97 -11.71 10.07 -14.58
C GLY A 97 -11.32 11.03 -15.71
N LYS A 98 -11.52 12.34 -15.51
CA LYS A 98 -11.14 13.39 -16.48
C LYS A 98 -9.69 13.90 -16.33
N GLY A 99 -8.94 13.42 -15.34
CA GLY A 99 -7.57 13.87 -15.07
C GLY A 99 -6.53 12.79 -15.37
N SER A 100 -5.27 13.20 -15.47
CA SER A 100 -4.12 12.30 -15.55
C SER A 100 -3.01 12.78 -14.63
N ALA A 101 -2.15 11.84 -14.22
CA ALA A 101 -0.98 12.13 -13.41
C ALA A 101 0.19 11.25 -13.84
N SER A 102 1.37 11.85 -13.89
CA SER A 102 2.63 11.16 -14.15
C SER A 102 3.33 10.77 -12.87
N SER A 103 4.08 9.67 -12.91
CA SER A 103 4.85 9.20 -11.78
C SER A 103 6.04 10.10 -11.47
N ILE A 104 6.26 10.38 -10.19
CA ILE A 104 7.45 11.11 -9.72
C ILE A 104 8.64 10.19 -9.43
N GLY A 105 8.45 8.88 -9.68
CA GLY A 105 9.36 7.79 -9.39
C GLY A 105 8.57 6.57 -8.91
N SER A 106 9.27 5.56 -8.43
CA SER A 106 8.66 4.32 -7.94
C SER A 106 9.30 3.86 -6.63
N ILE A 107 8.61 2.97 -5.95
CA ILE A 107 9.16 2.21 -4.82
C ILE A 107 8.93 0.73 -5.07
N ASP A 108 9.82 -0.09 -4.52
CA ASP A 108 9.61 -1.53 -4.42
C ASP A 108 9.14 -1.86 -3.01
N MET A 109 7.99 -2.51 -2.91
CA MET A 109 7.41 -2.95 -1.66
C MET A 109 7.43 -4.47 -1.60
N THR A 110 8.06 -5.01 -0.56
CA THR A 110 7.98 -6.44 -0.25
C THR A 110 6.71 -6.72 0.55
N ILE A 111 5.85 -7.59 0.01
CA ILE A 111 4.66 -8.12 0.69
C ILE A 111 4.74 -9.66 0.69
N PRO A 112 3.94 -10.39 1.50
CA PRO A 112 4.14 -11.82 1.73
C PRO A 112 4.16 -12.73 0.48
N PHE A 113 3.63 -12.26 -0.65
CA PHE A 113 3.54 -13.02 -1.90
C PHE A 113 4.43 -12.47 -3.02
N GLY A 114 5.30 -11.50 -2.75
CA GLY A 114 6.26 -11.01 -3.74
C GLY A 114 6.74 -9.57 -3.50
N VAL A 115 7.56 -9.10 -4.42
CA VAL A 115 7.95 -7.69 -4.51
C VAL A 115 7.12 -7.03 -5.59
N PHE A 116 6.50 -5.90 -5.27
CA PHE A 116 5.69 -5.14 -6.20
C PHE A 116 6.22 -3.71 -6.33
N THR A 117 6.35 -3.26 -7.56
CA THR A 117 6.73 -1.87 -7.86
C THR A 117 5.48 -1.01 -7.90
N PHE A 118 5.44 0.02 -7.05
CA PHE A 118 4.40 1.04 -7.05
C PHE A 118 4.95 2.34 -7.62
N HIS A 119 4.29 2.86 -8.66
CA HIS A 119 4.60 4.17 -9.22
C HIS A 119 3.91 5.27 -8.39
N ILE A 120 4.70 6.21 -7.88
CA ILE A 120 4.21 7.24 -6.96
C ILE A 120 3.67 8.42 -7.77
N LEU A 121 2.41 8.78 -7.53
CA LEU A 121 1.70 9.84 -8.21
C LEU A 121 1.37 10.98 -7.23
N LYS A 122 1.43 12.25 -7.67
CA LYS A 122 0.99 13.41 -6.85
C LYS A 122 -0.54 13.59 -6.88
N ILE A 123 -1.25 12.55 -6.47
CA ILE A 123 -2.72 12.52 -6.38
C ILE A 123 -3.16 11.85 -5.08
N ASP A 124 -4.37 12.17 -4.63
CA ASP A 124 -4.97 11.64 -3.41
C ASP A 124 -5.63 10.27 -3.68
N ILE A 125 -4.81 9.22 -3.77
CA ILE A 125 -5.26 7.83 -3.95
C ILE A 125 -4.54 6.88 -2.96
N PRO A 126 -5.17 5.74 -2.60
CA PRO A 126 -4.48 4.70 -1.85
C PRO A 126 -3.42 3.99 -2.70
N PHE A 127 -2.73 3.00 -2.13
CA PHE A 127 -1.97 2.06 -2.95
C PHE A 127 -2.95 1.19 -3.74
N LEU A 128 -2.87 1.23 -5.06
CA LEU A 128 -3.64 0.41 -5.99
C LEU A 128 -2.71 -0.64 -6.59
N LEU A 129 -2.95 -1.90 -6.25
CA LEU A 129 -2.25 -3.04 -6.81
C LEU A 129 -2.95 -3.48 -8.10
N SER A 130 -2.23 -3.38 -9.21
CA SER A 130 -2.64 -3.97 -10.48
C SER A 130 -2.23 -5.44 -10.52
N LEU A 131 -3.11 -6.28 -11.06
CA LEU A 131 -2.89 -7.72 -11.27
C LEU A 131 -2.79 -8.08 -12.76
N HIS A 132 -2.62 -7.08 -13.63
CA HIS A 132 -2.51 -7.30 -15.07
C HIS A 132 -1.18 -7.97 -15.46
#